data_AF-A0A9X2CRU7-F1
#
_entry.id   AF-A0A9X2CRU7-F1
#
_cell.length_a   1.000
_cell.length_b   1.000
_cell.length_c   1.000
_cell.angle_alpha   90.00
_cell.angle_beta   90.00
_cell.angle_gamma   90.00
#
_symmetry.space_group_name_H-M   'P 1'
#
loop_
_entity.id
_entity.type
_entity.pdbx_description
1 polymer ?
#
loop_
_entity_poly.entity_id
_entity_poly.type
_entity_poly.pdbx_seq_one_letter_code
_entity_poly.pdbx_strand_id
1 'polypeptide(L)'
;MVNFTPEVEEYFKDKRVEFTKYPDERMGKYTSLVSFYRFVKAEVDFWSEVKNLNDTPSLNQIKSHFTSILSNLDTILKQQNNPANHNHVINSLDNAIKGIKKGEFPCVFSETTMGNLILVKYKEAPLKAEALCNYLFRSLRKGNHSDFNSNNLSKKEFMEGLFEGFLFENQFSFNNDEISATLEAKTSLFSNFQNQANELINTYTKETDKIKETTTKESETIKEITNSFNEKRNALLSEAREQLEELTVLYTQKLRLEGPATYWEKTANDYNKKGIIWTFITLIVALFFMTGLGLLLWNFPQIDSALNLNSLKFAIVLTIIISTGIFLVNFFIKLSTSAFHLSRDANERYQLTFIYLSLLKEEGITDSERNIVLQSIFSRADTGLLKGDSTPAFPDTSIIGQILKQQSK
;
A
#
# COMPACT_ATOMS: atom_id res chain seq x y z
N MET A 1 -12.43 85.60 -34.77
CA MET A 1 -12.57 86.41 -33.55
C MET A 1 -14.06 86.58 -33.27
N VAL A 2 -14.51 86.34 -32.04
CA VAL A 2 -15.89 86.66 -31.64
C VAL A 2 -16.00 88.17 -31.51
N ASN A 3 -16.96 88.80 -32.18
CA ASN A 3 -17.14 90.25 -32.20
C ASN A 3 -18.61 90.60 -31.92
N PHE A 4 -18.84 91.41 -30.89
CA PHE A 4 -20.16 91.90 -30.51
C PHE A 4 -20.32 93.38 -30.92
N THR A 5 -21.52 93.81 -31.27
CA THR A 5 -21.77 95.22 -31.59
C THR A 5 -21.54 96.12 -30.35
N PRO A 6 -21.10 97.39 -30.52
CA PRO A 6 -20.87 98.30 -29.41
C PRO A 6 -22.10 98.47 -28.49
N GLU A 7 -23.30 98.50 -29.09
CA GLU A 7 -24.58 98.62 -28.39
C GLU A 7 -24.82 97.47 -27.40
N VAL A 8 -24.57 96.22 -27.82
CA VAL A 8 -24.77 95.04 -26.97
C VAL A 8 -23.68 94.95 -25.90
N GLU A 9 -22.45 95.34 -26.23
CA GLU A 9 -21.33 95.41 -25.28
C GLU A 9 -21.58 96.46 -24.18
N GLU A 10 -22.14 97.62 -24.53
CA GLU A 10 -22.50 98.68 -23.59
C GLU A 10 -23.66 98.25 -22.68
N TYR A 11 -24.70 97.62 -23.23
CA TYR A 11 -25.77 97.03 -22.43
C TYR A 11 -25.25 95.98 -21.43
N PHE A 12 -24.33 95.12 -21.85
CA PHE A 12 -23.70 94.14 -20.95
C PHE A 12 -22.93 94.80 -19.81
N LYS A 13 -22.19 95.88 -20.10
CA LYS A 13 -21.44 96.63 -19.08
C LYS A 13 -22.36 97.25 -18.02
N ASP A 14 -23.51 97.78 -18.44
CA ASP A 14 -24.50 98.35 -17.52
C ASP A 14 -25.05 97.31 -16.52
N LYS A 15 -25.18 96.04 -16.96
CA LYS A 15 -25.66 94.93 -16.09
C LYS A 15 -24.71 94.52 -14.97
N ARG A 16 -23.45 94.98 -14.96
CA ARG A 16 -22.43 94.67 -13.94
C ARG A 16 -22.45 93.19 -13.55
N VAL A 17 -22.04 92.33 -14.48
CA VAL A 17 -22.15 90.88 -14.31
C VAL A 17 -21.13 90.37 -13.29
N GLU A 18 -21.60 90.30 -12.05
CA GLU A 18 -20.89 89.75 -10.89
C GLU A 18 -21.74 88.63 -10.27
N PHE A 19 -21.09 87.51 -9.91
CA PHE A 19 -21.75 86.35 -9.30
C PHE A 19 -20.79 85.44 -8.54
N THR A 20 -21.34 84.70 -7.57
CA THR A 20 -20.63 83.65 -6.84
C THR A 20 -20.63 82.36 -7.65
N LYS A 21 -19.46 81.75 -7.83
CA LYS A 21 -19.27 80.49 -8.56
C LYS A 21 -19.68 79.30 -7.70
N TYR A 22 -20.96 78.96 -7.70
CA TYR A 22 -21.49 77.78 -7.03
C TYR A 22 -20.73 76.48 -7.41
N PRO A 23 -20.45 75.58 -6.44
CA PRO A 23 -20.80 75.64 -5.02
C PRO A 23 -19.78 76.32 -4.09
N ASP A 24 -18.65 76.81 -4.60
CA ASP A 24 -17.67 77.52 -3.78
C ASP A 24 -18.06 79.01 -3.65
N GLU A 25 -17.50 79.74 -2.68
CA GLU A 25 -17.74 81.18 -2.50
C GLU A 25 -16.85 82.08 -3.38
N ARG A 26 -16.31 81.55 -4.49
CA ARG A 26 -15.40 82.30 -5.37
C ARG A 26 -16.18 83.30 -6.22
N MET A 27 -15.76 84.55 -6.26
CA MET A 27 -16.42 85.60 -7.04
C MET A 27 -15.93 85.61 -8.50
N GLY A 28 -16.88 85.66 -9.45
CA GLY A 28 -16.63 85.96 -10.86
C GLY A 28 -17.13 87.35 -11.22
N LYS A 29 -16.31 88.14 -11.92
CA LYS A 29 -16.64 89.48 -12.42
C LYS A 29 -16.24 89.62 -13.88
N TYR A 30 -17.18 90.02 -14.72
CA TYR A 30 -16.96 90.17 -16.17
C TYR A 30 -17.37 91.57 -16.63
N THR A 31 -16.41 92.32 -17.17
CA THR A 31 -16.59 93.70 -17.66
C THR A 31 -16.70 93.80 -19.18
N SER A 32 -16.55 92.67 -19.89
CA SER A 32 -16.68 92.58 -21.34
C SER A 32 -17.46 91.35 -21.75
N LEU A 33 -18.37 91.50 -22.72
CA LEU A 33 -19.19 90.38 -23.22
C LEU A 33 -18.32 89.34 -23.94
N VAL A 34 -17.23 89.76 -24.58
CA VAL A 34 -16.24 88.84 -25.17
C VAL A 34 -15.59 87.96 -24.09
N SER A 35 -15.22 88.54 -22.95
CA SER A 35 -14.63 87.78 -21.83
C SER A 35 -15.65 86.80 -21.22
N PHE A 36 -16.90 87.24 -21.10
CA PHE A 36 -18.00 86.42 -20.62
C PHE A 36 -18.31 85.24 -21.55
N TYR A 37 -18.35 85.50 -22.86
CA TYR A 37 -18.52 84.45 -23.88
C TYR A 37 -17.42 83.40 -23.81
N ARG A 38 -16.15 83.83 -23.72
CA ARG A 38 -15.01 82.90 -23.62
C ARG A 38 -15.09 82.05 -22.36
N PHE A 39 -15.48 82.64 -21.24
CA PHE A 39 -15.68 81.90 -19.99
C PHE A 39 -16.80 80.85 -20.11
N VAL A 40 -17.98 81.23 -20.60
CA VAL A 40 -19.09 80.28 -20.78
C VAL A 40 -18.69 79.17 -21.75
N LYS A 41 -17.97 79.50 -22.82
CA LYS A 41 -17.45 78.50 -23.75
C LYS A 41 -16.47 77.54 -23.07
N ALA A 42 -15.57 78.04 -22.22
CA ALA A 42 -14.64 77.20 -21.47
C ALA A 42 -15.37 76.23 -20.52
N GLU A 43 -16.46 76.65 -19.88
CA GLU A 43 -17.32 75.77 -19.07
C GLU A 43 -18.00 74.69 -19.93
N VAL A 44 -18.50 75.04 -21.11
CA VAL A 44 -19.05 74.05 -22.06
C VAL A 44 -17.97 73.05 -22.50
N ASP A 45 -16.78 73.53 -22.84
CA ASP A 45 -15.66 72.70 -23.27
C ASP A 45 -15.22 71.74 -22.14
N PHE A 46 -15.16 72.20 -20.89
CA PHE A 46 -14.87 71.37 -19.72
C PHE A 46 -15.90 70.25 -19.53
N TRP A 47 -17.20 70.59 -19.53
CA TRP A 47 -18.27 69.61 -19.36
C TRP A 47 -18.51 68.74 -20.60
N SER A 48 -17.89 69.08 -21.75
CA SER A 48 -17.94 68.26 -22.96
C SER A 48 -17.23 66.91 -22.80
N GLU A 49 -16.29 66.81 -21.85
CA GLU A 49 -15.58 65.56 -21.51
C GLU A 49 -16.54 64.45 -21.04
N VAL A 50 -17.74 64.81 -20.57
CA VAL A 50 -18.81 63.88 -20.20
C VAL A 50 -19.52 63.35 -21.45
N LYS A 51 -19.34 62.06 -21.76
CA LYS A 51 -19.84 61.40 -22.98
C LYS A 51 -21.04 60.48 -22.75
N ASN A 52 -21.04 59.71 -21.65
CA ASN A 52 -22.08 58.71 -21.33
C ASN A 52 -23.24 59.34 -20.54
N LEU A 53 -24.16 60.00 -21.25
CA LEU A 53 -25.22 60.82 -20.63
C LEU A 53 -26.38 60.02 -20.01
N ASN A 54 -26.56 58.75 -20.40
CA ASN A 54 -27.66 57.90 -19.88
C ASN A 54 -27.41 57.43 -18.44
N ASP A 55 -26.15 57.17 -18.09
CA ASP A 55 -25.77 56.68 -16.76
C ASP A 55 -25.43 57.82 -15.79
N THR A 56 -25.36 59.06 -16.28
CA THR A 56 -24.96 60.25 -15.51
C THR A 56 -25.91 61.43 -15.70
N PRO A 57 -27.21 61.27 -15.34
CA PRO A 57 -28.22 62.31 -15.57
C PRO A 57 -27.89 63.64 -14.89
N SER A 58 -27.23 63.63 -13.73
CA SER A 58 -26.86 64.87 -13.03
C SER A 58 -25.77 65.64 -13.79
N LEU A 59 -24.76 64.94 -14.32
CA LEU A 59 -23.72 65.57 -15.12
C LEU A 59 -24.27 66.06 -16.47
N ASN A 60 -25.23 65.34 -17.05
CA ASN A 60 -25.92 65.78 -18.25
C ASN A 60 -26.69 67.10 -18.03
N GLN A 61 -27.29 67.29 -16.85
CA GLN A 61 -27.96 68.56 -16.52
C GLN A 61 -26.96 69.72 -16.42
N ILE A 62 -25.79 69.51 -15.82
CA ILE A 62 -24.72 70.53 -15.77
C ILE A 62 -24.28 70.90 -17.19
N LYS A 63 -23.95 69.91 -18.01
CA LYS A 63 -23.55 70.10 -19.41
C LYS A 63 -24.63 70.84 -20.22
N SER A 64 -25.89 70.42 -20.09
CA SER A 64 -27.02 71.02 -20.80
C SER A 64 -27.26 72.47 -20.38
N HIS A 65 -27.07 72.78 -19.10
CA HIS A 65 -27.21 74.15 -18.58
C HIS A 65 -26.22 75.12 -19.22
N PHE A 66 -24.92 74.81 -19.18
CA PHE A 66 -23.91 75.66 -19.81
C PHE A 66 -24.06 75.73 -21.33
N THR A 67 -24.47 74.63 -21.97
CA THR A 67 -24.75 74.60 -23.41
C THR A 67 -25.91 75.53 -23.77
N SER A 68 -26.96 75.60 -22.94
CA SER A 68 -28.09 76.53 -23.11
C SER A 68 -27.65 77.99 -22.98
N ILE A 69 -26.78 78.30 -22.01
CA ILE A 69 -26.22 79.66 -21.85
C ILE A 69 -25.39 80.03 -23.09
N LEU A 70 -24.52 79.14 -23.56
CA LEU A 70 -23.71 79.40 -24.76
C LEU A 70 -24.60 79.59 -26.00
N SER A 71 -25.66 78.80 -26.15
CA SER A 71 -26.63 78.93 -27.25
C SER A 71 -27.31 80.30 -27.28
N ASN A 72 -27.67 80.84 -26.10
CA ASN A 72 -28.19 82.21 -26.00
C ASN A 72 -27.16 83.25 -26.48
N LEU A 73 -25.88 83.07 -26.12
CA LEU A 73 -24.82 83.98 -26.58
C LEU A 73 -24.51 83.82 -28.08
N ASP A 74 -24.56 82.61 -28.62
CA ASP A 74 -24.42 82.36 -30.06
C ASP A 74 -25.59 82.95 -30.86
N THR A 75 -26.79 82.98 -30.27
CA THR A 75 -27.97 83.64 -30.85
C THR A 75 -27.76 85.14 -31.00
N ILE A 76 -27.16 85.79 -30.00
CA ILE A 76 -26.75 87.20 -30.07
C ILE A 76 -25.81 87.40 -31.26
N LEU A 77 -24.76 86.58 -31.37
CA LEU A 77 -23.77 86.70 -32.47
C LEU A 77 -24.41 86.59 -33.86
N LYS A 78 -25.43 85.74 -34.01
CA LYS A 78 -26.15 85.54 -35.26
C LYS A 78 -27.14 86.67 -35.59
N GLN A 79 -27.76 87.27 -34.59
CA GLN A 79 -28.91 88.18 -34.79
C GLN A 79 -28.61 89.66 -34.54
N GLN A 80 -27.48 90.01 -33.91
CA GLN A 80 -27.11 91.38 -33.49
C GLN A 80 -27.07 92.44 -34.61
N ASN A 81 -26.93 92.04 -35.87
CA ASN A 81 -26.86 92.99 -37.00
C ASN A 81 -28.23 93.35 -37.59
N ASN A 82 -29.33 92.73 -37.12
CA ASN A 82 -30.68 93.01 -37.60
C ASN A 82 -31.46 93.85 -36.58
N PRO A 83 -31.80 95.13 -36.87
CA PRO A 83 -32.52 96.00 -35.95
C PRO A 83 -33.86 95.45 -35.47
N ALA A 84 -34.56 94.66 -36.30
CA ALA A 84 -35.84 94.04 -35.93
C ALA A 84 -35.71 93.02 -34.79
N ASN A 85 -34.51 92.50 -34.55
CA ASN A 85 -34.22 91.48 -33.54
C ASN A 85 -33.65 92.07 -32.24
N HIS A 86 -33.57 93.40 -32.09
CA HIS A 86 -32.97 94.05 -30.91
C HIS A 86 -33.51 93.48 -29.59
N ASN A 87 -34.85 93.41 -29.43
CA ASN A 87 -35.47 92.85 -28.22
C ASN A 87 -35.11 91.37 -28.00
N HIS A 88 -35.00 90.58 -29.07
CA HIS A 88 -34.60 89.18 -28.96
C HIS A 88 -33.14 89.04 -28.48
N VAL A 89 -32.25 89.87 -29.01
CA VAL A 89 -30.82 89.91 -28.63
C VAL A 89 -30.66 90.27 -27.15
N ILE A 90 -31.36 91.31 -26.69
CA ILE A 90 -31.35 91.74 -25.30
C ILE A 90 -31.92 90.65 -24.38
N ASN A 91 -33.05 90.04 -24.74
CA ASN A 91 -33.64 88.94 -23.97
C ASN A 91 -32.71 87.72 -23.90
N SER A 92 -32.03 87.38 -24.99
CA SER A 92 -31.03 86.30 -25.00
C SER A 92 -29.85 86.60 -24.08
N LEU A 93 -29.40 87.86 -24.04
CA LEU A 93 -28.33 88.29 -23.13
C LEU A 93 -28.77 88.23 -21.66
N ASP A 94 -29.95 88.75 -21.34
CA ASP A 94 -30.50 88.69 -19.99
C ASP A 94 -30.73 87.23 -19.54
N ASN A 95 -31.16 86.35 -20.44
CA ASN A 95 -31.28 84.91 -20.16
C ASN A 95 -29.93 84.25 -19.90
N ALA A 96 -28.88 84.59 -20.66
CA ALA A 96 -27.53 84.08 -20.43
C ALA A 96 -26.98 84.54 -19.07
N ILE A 97 -27.15 85.83 -18.74
CA ILE A 97 -26.75 86.39 -17.44
C ILE A 97 -27.56 85.73 -16.31
N LYS A 98 -28.87 85.55 -16.46
CA LYS A 98 -29.71 84.89 -15.46
C LYS A 98 -29.27 83.43 -15.25
N GLY A 99 -28.95 82.72 -16.32
CA GLY A 99 -28.50 81.33 -16.28
C GLY A 99 -27.19 81.15 -15.52
N ILE A 100 -26.21 82.04 -15.74
CA ILE A 100 -24.92 81.97 -15.03
C ILE A 100 -25.07 82.34 -13.55
N LYS A 101 -26.00 83.26 -13.23
CA LYS A 101 -26.29 83.74 -11.88
C LYS A 101 -27.18 82.80 -11.06
N LYS A 102 -27.50 81.60 -11.55
CA LYS A 102 -28.47 80.69 -10.92
C LYS A 102 -28.14 80.36 -9.46
N GLY A 103 -26.85 80.26 -9.09
CA GLY A 103 -26.41 80.08 -7.69
C GLY A 103 -26.77 78.72 -7.06
N GLU A 104 -27.23 77.77 -7.88
CA GLU A 104 -27.59 76.42 -7.46
C GLU A 104 -27.38 75.44 -8.63
N PHE A 105 -27.47 74.15 -8.32
CA PHE A 105 -27.47 73.10 -9.33
C PHE A 105 -28.56 73.35 -10.40
N PRO A 106 -28.28 73.15 -11.70
CA PRO A 106 -27.09 72.52 -12.29
C PRO A 106 -25.95 73.50 -12.66
N CYS A 107 -25.93 74.73 -12.14
CA CYS A 107 -24.87 75.71 -12.42
C CYS A 107 -23.63 75.45 -11.56
N VAL A 108 -22.87 74.39 -11.88
CA VAL A 108 -21.65 73.98 -11.16
C VAL A 108 -20.42 74.34 -11.98
N PHE A 109 -19.61 75.28 -11.50
CA PHE A 109 -18.47 75.80 -12.26
C PHE A 109 -17.25 74.89 -12.18
N SER A 110 -16.58 74.70 -13.31
CA SER A 110 -15.36 73.89 -13.46
C SER A 110 -14.22 74.30 -12.52
N GLU A 111 -14.06 75.60 -12.27
CA GLU A 111 -12.99 76.13 -11.41
C GLU A 111 -13.19 75.83 -9.92
N THR A 112 -14.40 75.42 -9.52
CA THR A 112 -14.67 75.09 -8.12
C THR A 112 -13.99 73.79 -7.74
N THR A 113 -13.71 73.64 -6.45
CA THR A 113 -13.17 72.41 -5.89
C THR A 113 -14.08 71.24 -6.24
N MET A 114 -15.39 71.48 -6.15
CA MET A 114 -16.40 70.47 -6.45
C MET A 114 -16.51 70.16 -7.95
N GLY A 115 -16.51 71.17 -8.81
CA GLY A 115 -16.53 71.00 -10.28
C GLY A 115 -15.39 70.11 -10.77
N ASN A 116 -14.18 70.35 -10.26
CA ASN A 116 -13.02 69.52 -10.54
C ASN A 116 -13.17 68.10 -9.99
N LEU A 117 -13.60 67.96 -8.73
CA LEU A 117 -13.76 66.65 -8.10
C LEU A 117 -14.72 65.76 -8.89
N ILE A 118 -15.86 66.30 -9.35
CA ILE A 118 -16.84 65.54 -10.14
C ILE A 118 -16.20 64.98 -11.41
N LEU A 119 -15.41 65.77 -12.13
CA LEU A 119 -14.77 65.31 -13.36
C LEU A 119 -13.68 64.27 -13.08
N VAL A 120 -12.90 64.43 -12.01
CA VAL A 120 -11.92 63.43 -11.56
C VAL A 120 -12.63 62.10 -11.27
N LYS A 121 -13.73 62.13 -10.51
CA LYS A 121 -14.53 60.93 -10.19
C LYS A 121 -15.22 60.35 -11.41
N TYR A 122 -15.58 61.17 -12.39
CA TYR A 122 -16.16 60.70 -13.63
C TYR A 122 -15.16 59.87 -14.44
N LYS A 123 -13.88 60.28 -14.43
CA LYS A 123 -12.78 59.56 -15.07
C LYS A 123 -12.44 58.25 -14.36
N GLU A 124 -12.61 58.18 -13.03
CA GLU A 124 -12.50 56.92 -12.28
C GLU A 124 -13.65 55.96 -12.61
N ALA A 125 -14.90 56.43 -12.48
CA ALA A 125 -16.09 55.69 -12.89
C ALA A 125 -17.29 56.65 -13.06
N PRO A 126 -18.02 56.63 -14.19
CA PRO A 126 -19.15 57.53 -14.42
C PRO A 126 -20.22 57.48 -13.30
N LEU A 127 -20.52 56.28 -12.79
CA LEU A 127 -21.50 56.09 -11.71
C LEU A 127 -21.03 56.67 -10.36
N LYS A 128 -19.72 56.75 -10.11
CA LYS A 128 -19.18 57.43 -8.91
C LYS A 128 -19.49 58.91 -8.95
N ALA A 129 -19.22 59.58 -10.08
CA ALA A 129 -19.51 61.00 -10.23
C ALA A 129 -21.00 61.30 -10.18
N GLU A 130 -21.84 60.41 -10.72
CA GLU A 130 -23.29 60.54 -10.61
C GLU A 130 -23.76 60.43 -9.16
N ALA A 131 -23.26 59.45 -8.41
CA ALA A 131 -23.55 59.31 -6.98
C ALA A 131 -23.07 60.54 -6.18
N LEU A 132 -21.85 61.01 -6.45
CA LEU A 132 -21.26 62.19 -5.83
C LEU A 132 -22.15 63.44 -6.04
N CYS A 133 -22.60 63.68 -7.28
CA CYS A 133 -23.53 64.76 -7.60
C CYS A 133 -24.89 64.60 -6.89
N ASN A 134 -25.42 63.38 -6.83
CA ASN A 134 -26.68 63.09 -6.14
C ASN A 134 -26.61 63.39 -4.64
N TYR A 135 -25.48 63.06 -4.02
CA TYR A 135 -25.23 63.38 -2.62
C TYR A 135 -25.10 64.89 -2.41
N LEU A 136 -24.18 65.55 -3.11
CA LEU A 136 -23.78 66.93 -2.78
C LEU A 136 -24.78 68.01 -3.21
N PHE A 137 -25.51 67.78 -4.31
CA PHE A 137 -26.31 68.83 -4.94
C PHE A 137 -27.80 68.53 -5.05
N ARG A 138 -28.18 67.26 -5.07
CA ARG A 138 -29.56 66.85 -5.35
C ARG A 138 -30.23 66.23 -4.13
N SER A 139 -30.59 64.98 -4.24
CA SER A 139 -31.72 64.35 -3.55
C SER A 139 -31.45 63.99 -2.10
N LEU A 140 -30.21 63.60 -1.78
CA LEU A 140 -29.89 63.05 -0.47
C LEU A 140 -29.61 64.13 0.57
N ARG A 141 -28.99 65.26 0.17
CA ARG A 141 -28.68 66.37 1.09
C ARG A 141 -29.91 67.19 1.52
N LYS A 142 -30.87 67.36 0.62
CA LYS A 142 -32.11 68.16 0.87
C LYS A 142 -33.33 67.30 1.22
N GLY A 143 -33.18 65.97 1.34
CA GLY A 143 -34.28 65.03 1.63
C GLY A 143 -35.31 64.88 0.51
N ASN A 144 -34.98 65.26 -0.72
CA ASN A 144 -35.89 65.17 -1.87
C ASN A 144 -35.53 63.96 -2.76
N HIS A 145 -36.25 62.85 -2.59
CA HIS A 145 -35.90 61.58 -3.23
C HIS A 145 -36.42 61.39 -4.67
N SER A 146 -37.14 62.36 -5.25
CA SER A 146 -37.85 62.18 -6.53
C SER A 146 -36.96 61.76 -7.69
N ASP A 147 -35.70 62.19 -7.67
CA ASP A 147 -34.76 62.00 -8.78
C ASP A 147 -33.64 61.00 -8.44
N PHE A 148 -33.69 60.38 -7.26
CA PHE A 148 -32.70 59.41 -6.81
C PHE A 148 -32.99 58.02 -7.39
N ASN A 149 -32.10 57.51 -8.23
CA ASN A 149 -32.24 56.15 -8.75
C ASN A 149 -31.72 55.11 -7.74
N SER A 150 -32.60 54.65 -6.85
CA SER A 150 -32.27 53.67 -5.79
C SER A 150 -31.78 52.32 -6.31
N ASN A 151 -32.08 51.95 -7.56
CA ASN A 151 -31.57 50.71 -8.17
C ASN A 151 -30.03 50.70 -8.23
N ASN A 152 -29.40 51.88 -8.31
CA ASN A 152 -27.95 51.99 -8.32
C ASN A 152 -27.29 51.72 -6.96
N LEU A 153 -28.04 51.68 -5.84
CA LEU A 153 -27.48 51.34 -4.52
C LEU A 153 -26.86 49.93 -4.47
N SER A 154 -27.29 49.03 -5.36
CA SER A 154 -26.70 47.70 -5.50
C SER A 154 -25.31 47.71 -6.18
N LYS A 155 -24.93 48.84 -6.81
CA LYS A 155 -23.67 48.97 -7.54
C LYS A 155 -22.60 49.55 -6.63
N LYS A 156 -21.46 48.86 -6.54
CA LYS A 156 -20.32 49.23 -5.69
C LYS A 156 -19.86 50.66 -5.96
N GLU A 157 -19.69 51.02 -7.22
CA GLU A 157 -19.19 52.33 -7.65
C GLU A 157 -20.13 53.46 -7.24
N PHE A 158 -21.44 53.21 -7.26
CA PHE A 158 -22.43 54.20 -6.83
C PHE A 158 -22.38 54.40 -5.31
N MET A 159 -22.27 53.32 -4.54
CA MET A 159 -22.11 53.40 -3.08
C MET A 159 -20.81 54.10 -2.67
N GLU A 160 -19.70 53.82 -3.35
CA GLU A 160 -18.43 54.51 -3.15
C GLU A 160 -18.57 56.00 -3.41
N GLY A 161 -19.22 56.41 -4.52
CA GLY A 161 -19.42 57.83 -4.81
C GLY A 161 -20.32 58.55 -3.80
N LEU A 162 -21.35 57.88 -3.23
CA LEU A 162 -22.16 58.43 -2.15
C LEU A 162 -21.33 58.64 -0.87
N PHE A 163 -20.50 57.65 -0.54
CA PHE A 163 -19.65 57.70 0.65
C PHE A 163 -18.54 58.75 0.53
N GLU A 164 -17.91 58.85 -0.64
CA GLU A 164 -16.94 59.92 -0.95
C GLU A 164 -17.57 61.31 -0.85
N GLY A 165 -18.84 61.47 -1.28
CA GLY A 165 -19.60 62.70 -1.08
C GLY A 165 -19.81 63.04 0.39
N PHE A 166 -20.21 62.06 1.20
CA PHE A 166 -20.37 62.21 2.65
C PHE A 166 -19.07 62.65 3.33
N LEU A 167 -17.95 62.01 2.98
CA LEU A 167 -16.64 62.32 3.57
C LEU A 167 -16.17 63.72 3.19
N PHE A 168 -16.36 64.10 1.92
CA PHE A 168 -16.01 65.42 1.43
C PHE A 168 -16.78 66.53 2.16
N GLU A 169 -18.10 66.37 2.34
CA GLU A 169 -18.93 67.38 3.04
C GLU A 169 -18.54 67.53 4.51
N ASN A 170 -18.29 66.42 5.20
CA ASN A 170 -18.00 66.43 6.63
C ASN A 170 -16.51 66.70 6.94
N GLN A 171 -15.69 66.98 5.92
CA GLN A 171 -14.24 67.16 6.05
C GLN A 171 -13.57 66.00 6.81
N PHE A 172 -14.15 64.80 6.74
CA PHE A 172 -13.58 63.62 7.38
C PHE A 172 -12.35 63.19 6.58
N SER A 173 -11.17 63.41 7.13
CA SER A 173 -10.02 62.59 6.79
C SER A 173 -10.15 61.26 7.52
N PHE A 174 -10.19 60.14 6.81
CA PHE A 174 -9.84 58.89 7.48
C PHE A 174 -8.43 59.06 8.03
N ASN A 175 -8.28 58.87 9.34
CA ASN A 175 -6.96 58.67 9.93
C ASN A 175 -6.50 57.28 9.45
N ASN A 176 -5.99 57.24 8.20
CA ASN A 176 -5.60 56.01 7.52
C ASN A 176 -4.60 55.20 8.34
N ASP A 177 -3.87 55.84 9.25
CA ASP A 177 -2.86 55.21 10.09
C ASP A 177 -3.46 54.18 11.07
N GLU A 178 -4.61 54.44 11.69
CA GLU A 178 -5.21 53.51 12.66
C GLU A 178 -5.86 52.31 11.97
N ILE A 179 -6.50 52.54 10.81
CA ILE A 179 -7.08 51.48 9.97
C ILE A 179 -5.96 50.63 9.35
N SER A 180 -4.89 51.26 8.86
CA SER A 180 -3.73 50.56 8.28
C SER A 180 -2.99 49.75 9.35
N ALA A 181 -2.76 50.32 10.53
CA ALA A 181 -2.14 49.59 11.65
C ALA A 181 -3.00 48.39 12.09
N THR A 182 -4.32 48.54 12.16
CA THR A 182 -5.23 47.43 12.48
C THR A 182 -5.22 46.36 11.40
N LEU A 183 -5.18 46.76 10.12
CA LEU A 183 -5.12 45.82 8.99
C LEU A 183 -3.79 45.07 8.95
N GLU A 184 -2.67 45.75 9.21
CA GLU A 184 -1.33 45.16 9.31
C GLU A 184 -1.25 44.17 10.49
N ALA A 185 -1.76 44.55 11.66
CA ALA A 185 -1.81 43.67 12.84
C ALA A 185 -2.65 42.42 12.56
N LYS A 186 -3.81 42.56 11.91
CA LYS A 186 -4.66 41.42 11.52
C LYS A 186 -3.98 40.54 10.48
N THR A 187 -3.30 41.14 9.51
CA THR A 187 -2.56 40.42 8.47
C THR A 187 -1.39 39.64 9.05
N SER A 188 -0.64 40.23 9.99
CA SER A 188 0.48 39.55 10.65
C SER A 188 -0.01 38.41 11.55
N LEU A 189 -1.11 38.60 12.29
CA LEU A 189 -1.74 37.53 13.07
C LEU A 189 -2.18 36.36 12.18
N PHE A 190 -2.82 36.67 11.05
CA PHE A 190 -3.24 35.64 10.09
C PHE A 190 -2.04 34.90 9.50
N SER A 191 -0.98 35.62 9.10
CA SER A 191 0.25 35.02 8.58
C SER A 191 0.93 34.12 9.61
N ASN A 192 1.02 34.57 10.87
CA ASN A 192 1.58 33.76 11.95
C ASN A 192 0.77 32.50 12.22
N PHE A 193 -0.56 32.60 12.25
CA PHE A 193 -1.45 31.45 12.38
C PHE A 193 -1.26 30.46 11.22
N GLN A 194 -1.19 30.96 9.99
CA GLN A 194 -0.97 30.14 8.80
C GLN A 194 0.39 29.42 8.85
N ASN A 195 1.44 30.10 9.28
CA ASN A 195 2.77 29.50 9.45
C ASN A 195 2.76 28.38 10.50
N GLN A 196 2.15 28.61 11.67
CA GLN A 196 2.02 27.58 12.71
C GLN A 196 1.19 26.39 12.23
N ALA A 197 0.07 26.63 11.54
CA ALA A 197 -0.74 25.57 10.96
C ALA A 197 0.06 24.74 9.93
N ASN A 198 0.84 25.41 9.07
CA ASN A 198 1.69 24.73 8.08
C ASN A 198 2.82 23.93 8.75
N GLU A 199 3.47 24.45 9.78
CA GLU A 199 4.48 23.71 10.54
C GLU A 199 3.88 22.47 11.21
N LEU A 200 2.70 22.60 11.79
CA LEU A 200 1.99 21.48 12.41
C LEU A 200 1.61 20.41 11.37
N ILE A 201 1.04 20.82 10.23
CA ILE A 201 0.72 19.93 9.11
C ILE A 201 1.98 19.22 8.60
N ASN A 202 3.08 19.94 8.40
CA ASN A 202 4.35 19.37 7.96
C ASN A 202 4.91 18.36 8.96
N THR A 203 4.79 18.64 10.26
CA THR A 203 5.23 17.75 11.32
C THR A 203 4.42 16.46 11.32
N TYR A 204 3.08 16.56 11.31
CA TYR A 204 2.21 15.38 11.24
C TYR A 204 2.40 14.57 9.96
N THR A 205 2.62 15.24 8.82
CA THR A 205 2.88 14.57 7.54
C THR A 205 4.17 13.75 7.63
N LYS A 206 5.27 14.35 8.13
CA LYS A 206 6.54 13.64 8.32
C LYS A 206 6.42 12.43 9.26
N GLU A 207 5.72 12.59 10.39
CA GLU A 207 5.52 11.47 11.33
C GLU A 207 4.63 10.38 10.72
N THR A 208 3.60 10.76 9.97
CA THR A 208 2.75 9.79 9.25
C THR A 208 3.54 9.01 8.20
N ASP A 209 4.41 9.69 7.45
CA ASP A 209 5.24 9.04 6.43
C ASP A 209 6.26 8.09 7.07
N LYS A 210 6.91 8.49 8.18
CA LYS A 210 7.78 7.59 8.96
C LYS A 210 7.03 6.35 9.46
N ILE A 211 5.81 6.53 9.98
CA ILE A 211 4.97 5.42 10.45
C ILE A 211 4.65 4.48 9.29
N LYS A 212 4.26 5.01 8.12
CA LYS A 212 4.00 4.20 6.93
C LYS A 212 5.23 3.43 6.47
N GLU A 213 6.39 4.09 6.40
CA GLU A 213 7.65 3.45 5.99
C GLU A 213 8.03 2.33 6.96
N THR A 214 7.96 2.60 8.27
CA THR A 214 8.24 1.61 9.32
C THR A 214 7.27 0.43 9.25
N THR A 215 5.97 0.70 9.14
CA THR A 215 4.93 -0.33 9.03
C THR A 215 5.13 -1.20 7.78
N THR A 216 5.49 -0.58 6.65
CA THR A 216 5.76 -1.31 5.40
C THR A 216 6.95 -2.24 5.58
N LYS A 217 8.06 -1.72 6.13
CA LYS A 217 9.28 -2.50 6.36
C LYS A 217 9.05 -3.64 7.35
N GLU A 218 8.31 -3.40 8.43
CA GLU A 218 7.92 -4.44 9.39
C GLU A 218 7.03 -5.50 8.75
N SER A 219 6.07 -5.10 7.91
CA SER A 219 5.20 -6.04 7.18
C SER A 219 5.98 -6.93 6.22
N GLU A 220 6.94 -6.36 5.47
CA GLU A 220 7.84 -7.11 4.59
C GLU A 220 8.71 -8.08 5.41
N THR A 221 9.28 -7.62 6.52
CA THR A 221 10.08 -8.46 7.42
C THR A 221 9.26 -9.63 7.99
N ILE A 222 8.03 -9.38 8.44
CA ILE A 222 7.11 -10.41 8.93
C ILE A 222 6.80 -11.42 7.83
N LYS A 223 6.58 -10.95 6.59
CA LYS A 223 6.32 -11.82 5.44
C LYS A 223 7.52 -12.72 5.12
N GLU A 224 8.73 -12.16 5.13
CA GLU A 224 9.97 -12.92 4.93
C GLU A 224 10.18 -13.97 6.04
N ILE A 225 10.03 -13.58 7.31
CA ILE A 225 10.11 -14.51 8.45
C ILE A 225 9.07 -15.62 8.32
N THR A 226 7.84 -15.28 7.96
CA THR A 226 6.74 -16.24 7.80
C THR A 226 7.04 -17.23 6.68
N ASN A 227 7.55 -16.75 5.54
CA ASN A 227 7.94 -17.60 4.42
C ASN A 227 9.09 -18.55 4.79
N SER A 228 10.18 -18.01 5.36
CA SER A 228 11.32 -18.81 5.84
C SER A 228 10.91 -19.83 6.90
N PHE A 229 10.03 -19.45 7.84
CA PHE A 229 9.49 -20.36 8.85
C PHE A 229 8.67 -21.49 8.22
N ASN A 230 7.78 -21.16 7.27
CA ASN A 230 6.97 -22.15 6.58
C ASN A 230 7.82 -23.12 5.74
N GLU A 231 8.85 -22.63 5.05
CA GLU A 231 9.81 -23.46 4.31
C GLU A 231 10.55 -24.42 5.24
N LYS A 232 11.13 -23.91 6.34
CA LYS A 232 11.81 -24.75 7.34
C LYS A 232 10.87 -25.76 7.99
N ARG A 233 9.66 -25.34 8.35
CA ARG A 233 8.63 -26.24 8.92
C ARG A 233 8.27 -27.35 7.94
N ASN A 234 8.02 -27.01 6.67
CA ASN A 234 7.64 -27.99 5.67
C ASN A 234 8.78 -28.96 5.37
N ALA A 235 10.02 -28.48 5.31
CA ALA A 235 11.20 -29.33 5.15
C ALA A 235 11.35 -30.31 6.33
N LEU A 236 11.28 -29.81 7.57
CA LEU A 236 11.36 -30.65 8.78
C LEU A 236 10.22 -31.67 8.84
N LEU A 237 8.98 -31.29 8.50
CA LEU A 237 7.85 -32.21 8.48
C LEU A 237 8.00 -33.29 7.39
N SER A 238 8.55 -32.93 6.23
CA SER A 238 8.83 -33.88 5.16
C SER A 238 9.90 -34.88 5.59
N GLU A 239 11.02 -34.40 6.11
CA GLU A 239 12.12 -35.24 6.60
C GLU A 239 11.69 -36.15 7.74
N ALA A 240 10.94 -35.62 8.71
CA ALA A 240 10.40 -36.41 9.82
C ALA A 240 9.42 -37.49 9.33
N ARG A 241 8.62 -37.19 8.30
CA ARG A 241 7.68 -38.16 7.71
C ARG A 241 8.43 -39.29 7.00
N GLU A 242 9.46 -38.97 6.22
CA GLU A 242 10.30 -39.93 5.52
C GLU A 242 11.03 -40.86 6.51
N GLN A 243 11.69 -40.29 7.53
CA GLN A 243 12.34 -41.07 8.58
C GLN A 243 11.36 -41.96 9.36
N LEU A 244 10.13 -41.49 9.60
CA LEU A 244 9.12 -42.27 10.30
C LEU A 244 8.61 -43.42 9.43
N GLU A 245 8.47 -43.21 8.13
CA GLU A 245 8.11 -44.26 7.16
C GLU A 245 9.21 -45.33 7.06
N GLU A 246 10.46 -44.94 6.88
CA GLU A 246 11.62 -45.85 6.90
C GLU A 246 11.70 -46.65 8.20
N LEU A 247 11.57 -45.98 9.35
CA LEU A 247 11.60 -46.63 10.66
C LEU A 247 10.43 -47.61 10.83
N THR A 248 9.25 -47.27 10.33
CA THR A 248 8.06 -48.14 10.37
C THR A 248 8.28 -49.39 9.51
N VAL A 249 8.85 -49.25 8.31
CA VAL A 249 9.21 -50.37 7.45
C VAL A 249 10.26 -51.25 8.12
N LEU A 250 11.35 -50.67 8.62
CA LEU A 250 12.42 -51.39 9.30
C LEU A 250 11.90 -52.15 10.54
N TYR A 251 11.07 -51.50 11.36
CA TYR A 251 10.49 -52.12 12.56
C TYR A 251 9.52 -53.26 12.20
N THR A 252 8.69 -53.07 11.17
CA THR A 252 7.79 -54.12 10.68
C THR A 252 8.58 -55.33 10.16
N GLN A 253 9.69 -55.11 9.44
CA GLN A 253 10.57 -56.19 8.99
C GLN A 253 11.28 -56.88 10.16
N LYS A 254 11.75 -56.12 11.16
CA LYS A 254 12.29 -56.69 12.40
C LYS A 254 11.28 -57.63 13.08
N LEU A 255 10.03 -57.18 13.26
CA LEU A 255 8.98 -57.98 13.90
C LEU A 255 8.66 -59.26 13.12
N ARG A 256 8.67 -59.18 11.77
CA ARG A 256 8.48 -60.36 10.89
C ARG A 256 9.59 -61.40 11.05
N LEU A 257 10.81 -60.98 11.34
CA LEU A 257 11.99 -61.84 11.42
C LEU A 257 12.32 -62.32 12.84
N GLU A 258 11.81 -61.66 13.87
CA GLU A 258 12.06 -61.99 15.27
C GLU A 258 11.58 -63.39 15.65
N GLY A 259 10.36 -63.77 15.22
CA GLY A 259 9.83 -65.12 15.42
C GLY A 259 10.71 -66.22 14.78
N PRO A 260 11.04 -66.12 13.48
CA PRO A 260 11.97 -67.04 12.84
C PRO A 260 13.38 -67.06 13.46
N ALA A 261 13.95 -65.91 13.83
CA ALA A 261 15.27 -65.83 14.45
C ALA A 261 15.30 -66.58 15.79
N THR A 262 14.33 -66.30 16.67
CA THR A 262 14.23 -66.97 17.97
C THR A 262 13.99 -68.48 17.83
N TYR A 263 13.24 -68.91 16.81
CA TYR A 263 13.09 -70.32 16.48
C TYR A 263 14.43 -70.97 16.09
N TRP A 264 15.22 -70.33 15.21
CA TRP A 264 16.52 -70.86 14.78
C TRP A 264 17.55 -70.90 15.91
N GLU A 265 17.60 -69.89 16.77
CA GLU A 265 18.44 -69.87 17.97
C GLU A 265 18.11 -71.05 18.89
N LYS A 266 16.82 -71.25 19.19
CA LYS A 266 16.35 -72.36 20.01
C LYS A 266 16.68 -73.71 19.38
N THR A 267 16.43 -73.85 18.09
CA THR A 267 16.72 -75.06 17.31
C THR A 267 18.21 -75.39 17.30
N ALA A 268 19.06 -74.37 17.13
CA ALA A 268 20.51 -74.52 17.19
C ALA A 268 20.96 -75.05 18.55
N ASN A 269 20.44 -74.47 19.64
CA ASN A 269 20.77 -74.90 21.00
C ASN A 269 20.27 -76.32 21.30
N ASP A 270 19.06 -76.67 20.87
CA ASP A 270 18.48 -78.00 21.09
C ASP A 270 19.27 -79.09 20.35
N TYR A 271 19.68 -78.85 19.11
CA TYR A 271 20.52 -79.79 18.37
C TYR A 271 21.95 -79.86 18.92
N ASN A 272 22.50 -78.75 19.40
CA ASN A 272 23.81 -78.75 20.07
C ASN A 272 23.80 -79.66 21.31
N LYS A 273 22.76 -79.54 22.16
CA LYS A 273 22.57 -80.41 23.32
C LYS A 273 22.45 -81.88 22.92
N LYS A 274 21.67 -82.19 21.87
CA LYS A 274 21.56 -83.56 21.34
C LYS A 274 22.91 -84.09 20.84
N GLY A 275 23.70 -83.28 20.14
CA GLY A 275 25.05 -83.63 19.69
C GLY A 275 26.00 -83.96 20.84
N ILE A 276 25.96 -83.16 21.90
CA ILE A 276 26.72 -83.42 23.13
C ILE A 276 26.27 -84.74 23.77
N ILE A 277 24.97 -84.98 23.90
CA ILE A 277 24.42 -86.24 24.47
C ILE A 277 24.89 -87.45 23.65
N TRP A 278 24.78 -87.41 22.33
CA TRP A 278 25.22 -88.52 21.46
C TRP A 278 26.73 -88.75 21.55
N THR A 279 27.53 -87.69 21.71
CA THR A 279 28.97 -87.80 21.96
C THR A 279 29.25 -88.54 23.27
N PHE A 280 28.55 -88.18 24.35
CA PHE A 280 28.68 -88.90 25.63
C PHE A 280 28.25 -90.36 25.52
N ILE A 281 27.14 -90.65 24.84
CA ILE A 281 26.69 -92.03 24.58
C ILE A 281 27.75 -92.80 23.78
N THR A 282 28.35 -92.18 22.76
CA THR A 282 29.45 -92.78 21.98
C THR A 282 30.63 -93.17 22.87
N LEU A 283 31.04 -92.27 23.78
CA LEU A 283 32.13 -92.54 24.73
C LEU A 283 31.81 -93.70 25.68
N ILE A 284 30.59 -93.74 26.22
CA ILE A 284 30.13 -94.82 27.11
C ILE A 284 30.11 -96.15 26.37
N VAL A 285 29.55 -96.18 25.16
CA VAL A 285 29.49 -97.39 24.32
C VAL A 285 30.89 -97.87 23.96
N ALA A 286 31.78 -96.97 23.55
CA ALA A 286 33.17 -97.30 23.24
C ALA A 286 33.91 -97.89 24.45
N LEU A 287 33.74 -97.29 25.64
CA LEU A 287 34.34 -97.78 26.88
C LEU A 287 33.77 -99.16 27.27
N PHE A 288 32.46 -99.36 27.12
CA PHE A 288 31.81 -100.64 27.38
C PHE A 288 32.36 -101.76 26.47
N PHE A 289 32.49 -101.50 25.17
CA PHE A 289 33.08 -102.48 24.25
C PHE A 289 34.57 -102.70 24.50
N MET A 290 35.34 -101.65 24.84
CA MET A 290 36.77 -101.76 25.13
C MET A 290 37.03 -102.59 26.40
N THR A 291 36.28 -102.34 27.47
CA THR A 291 36.35 -103.11 28.71
C THR A 291 35.88 -104.55 28.52
N GLY A 292 34.77 -104.76 27.80
CA GLY A 292 34.27 -106.09 27.45
C GLY A 292 35.25 -106.91 26.61
N LEU A 293 35.87 -106.30 25.60
CA LEU A 293 36.93 -106.93 24.80
C LEU A 293 38.16 -107.25 25.65
N GLY A 294 38.59 -106.34 26.54
CA GLY A 294 39.72 -106.57 27.45
C GLY A 294 39.50 -107.76 28.38
N LEU A 295 38.32 -107.88 28.99
CA LEU A 295 37.95 -109.02 29.83
C LEU A 295 37.89 -110.34 29.03
N LEU A 296 37.36 -110.29 27.80
CA LEU A 296 37.24 -111.45 26.94
C LEU A 296 38.62 -111.95 26.46
N LEU A 297 39.55 -111.03 26.16
CA LEU A 297 40.93 -111.35 25.82
C LEU A 297 41.77 -111.79 27.04
N TRP A 298 41.45 -111.32 28.26
CA TRP A 298 42.10 -111.80 29.48
C TRP A 298 41.77 -113.28 29.76
N ASN A 299 40.52 -113.68 29.50
CA ASN A 299 40.07 -115.06 29.66
C ASN A 299 40.34 -115.94 28.42
N PHE A 300 41.30 -115.54 27.57
CA PHE A 300 41.60 -116.24 26.34
C PHE A 300 42.25 -117.61 26.62
N PRO A 301 41.67 -118.73 26.15
CA PRO A 301 42.27 -120.04 26.32
C PRO A 301 43.58 -120.14 25.52
N GLN A 302 44.63 -120.73 26.11
CA GLN A 302 45.92 -120.93 25.45
C GLN A 302 45.72 -121.72 24.14
N ILE A 303 46.20 -121.17 23.02
CA ILE A 303 46.14 -121.85 21.71
C ILE A 303 47.28 -122.87 21.68
N ASP A 304 46.95 -124.15 21.83
CA ASP A 304 47.80 -125.22 21.33
C ASP A 304 47.77 -125.19 19.79
N SER A 305 48.91 -125.43 19.17
CA SER A 305 49.23 -125.21 17.75
C SER A 305 48.35 -125.93 16.70
N ALA A 306 47.29 -126.63 17.11
CA ALA A 306 46.31 -127.27 16.25
C ALA A 306 44.97 -126.53 16.32
N LEU A 307 44.38 -126.19 15.16
CA LEU A 307 43.08 -125.52 15.07
C LEU A 307 41.97 -126.34 15.75
N ASN A 308 41.68 -126.04 17.02
CA ASN A 308 40.61 -126.65 17.79
C ASN A 308 39.28 -125.94 17.49
N LEU A 309 38.17 -126.69 17.39
CA LEU A 309 36.82 -126.15 17.12
C LEU A 309 36.40 -125.07 18.13
N ASN A 310 36.89 -125.15 19.37
CA ASN A 310 36.61 -124.15 20.41
C ASN A 310 37.32 -122.82 20.14
N SER A 311 38.56 -122.84 19.64
CA SER A 311 39.32 -121.65 19.25
C SER A 311 38.66 -120.94 18.05
N LEU A 312 38.12 -121.72 17.10
CA LEU A 312 37.38 -121.18 15.95
C LEU A 312 36.06 -120.50 16.38
N LYS A 313 35.28 -121.13 17.27
CA LYS A 313 34.06 -120.53 17.83
C LYS A 313 34.35 -119.21 18.55
N PHE A 314 35.42 -119.17 19.35
CA PHE A 314 35.83 -117.95 20.05
C PHE A 314 36.24 -116.84 19.07
N ALA A 315 37.02 -117.17 18.03
CA ALA A 315 37.41 -116.20 17.00
C ALA A 315 36.21 -115.60 16.24
N ILE A 316 35.20 -116.43 15.94
CA ILE A 316 33.95 -115.97 15.30
C ILE A 316 33.18 -115.03 16.24
N VAL A 317 32.99 -115.39 17.50
CA VAL A 317 32.30 -114.56 18.49
C VAL A 317 33.03 -113.23 18.70
N LEU A 318 34.36 -113.26 18.81
CA LEU A 318 35.21 -112.06 18.92
C LEU A 318 35.03 -111.14 17.71
N THR A 319 35.03 -111.72 16.50
CA THR A 319 34.85 -110.96 15.25
C THR A 319 33.47 -110.28 15.19
N ILE A 320 32.40 -110.98 15.62
CA ILE A 320 31.05 -110.42 15.67
C ILE A 320 30.97 -109.28 16.69
N ILE A 321 31.55 -109.44 17.88
CA ILE A 321 31.56 -108.40 18.93
C ILE A 321 32.32 -107.16 18.46
N ILE A 322 33.52 -107.33 17.88
CA ILE A 322 34.31 -106.21 17.33
C ILE A 322 33.53 -105.50 16.22
N SER A 323 32.97 -106.26 15.27
CA SER A 323 32.21 -105.69 14.15
C SER A 323 30.97 -104.93 14.63
N THR A 324 30.25 -105.46 15.61
CA THR A 324 29.08 -104.82 16.21
C THR A 324 29.46 -103.57 17.00
N GLY A 325 30.56 -103.61 17.77
CA GLY A 325 31.07 -102.46 18.51
C GLY A 325 31.48 -101.31 17.58
N ILE A 326 32.25 -101.61 16.53
CA ILE A 326 32.64 -100.62 15.52
C ILE A 326 31.40 -100.04 14.81
N PHE A 327 30.43 -100.88 14.47
CA PHE A 327 29.17 -100.43 13.87
C PHE A 327 28.41 -99.46 14.78
N LEU A 328 28.22 -99.81 16.06
CA LEU A 328 27.50 -98.98 17.02
C LEU A 328 28.22 -97.66 17.31
N VAL A 329 29.53 -97.69 17.50
CA VAL A 329 30.34 -96.47 17.68
C VAL A 329 30.20 -95.56 16.45
N ASN A 330 30.35 -96.10 15.23
CA ASN A 330 30.17 -95.33 14.00
C ASN A 330 28.74 -94.79 13.85
N PHE A 331 27.73 -95.55 14.27
CA PHE A 331 26.34 -95.11 14.26
C PHE A 331 26.12 -93.89 15.17
N PHE A 332 26.59 -93.94 16.42
CA PHE A 332 26.44 -92.81 17.35
C PHE A 332 27.32 -91.61 16.96
N ILE A 333 28.50 -91.82 16.37
CA ILE A 333 29.31 -90.74 15.77
C ILE A 333 28.52 -90.05 14.66
N LYS A 334 27.85 -90.80 13.78
CA LYS A 334 26.99 -90.23 12.72
C LYS A 334 25.81 -89.43 13.29
N LEU A 335 25.19 -89.91 14.37
CA LEU A 335 24.11 -89.17 15.05
C LEU A 335 24.61 -87.87 15.70
N SER A 336 25.76 -87.91 16.38
CA SER A 336 26.38 -86.74 17.00
C SER A 336 26.76 -85.69 15.96
N THR A 337 27.51 -86.09 14.93
CA THR A 337 27.90 -85.20 13.83
C THR A 337 26.70 -84.62 13.10
N SER A 338 25.65 -85.42 12.85
CA SER A 338 24.41 -84.90 12.25
C SER A 338 23.73 -83.85 13.13
N ALA A 339 23.68 -84.04 14.46
CA ALA A 339 23.09 -83.06 15.36
C ALA A 339 23.93 -81.77 15.40
N PHE A 340 25.27 -81.86 15.40
CA PHE A 340 26.12 -80.67 15.32
C PHE A 340 26.01 -79.93 13.97
N HIS A 341 25.88 -80.64 12.85
CA HIS A 341 25.63 -80.01 11.55
C HIS A 341 24.32 -79.24 11.54
N LEU A 342 23.26 -79.84 12.08
CA LEU A 342 21.94 -79.22 12.14
C LEU A 342 21.90 -78.02 13.09
N SER A 343 22.68 -78.10 14.18
CA SER A 343 22.91 -76.96 15.08
C SER A 343 23.62 -75.80 14.37
N ARG A 344 24.68 -76.10 13.60
CA ARG A 344 25.44 -75.08 12.88
C ARG A 344 24.63 -74.43 11.76
N ASP A 345 23.89 -75.21 10.97
CA ASP A 345 22.96 -74.69 9.96
C ASP A 345 21.89 -73.78 10.57
N ALA A 346 21.27 -74.18 11.68
CA ALA A 346 20.33 -73.33 12.41
C ALA A 346 20.98 -72.03 12.93
N ASN A 347 22.22 -72.10 13.43
CA ASN A 347 22.96 -70.93 13.88
C ASN A 347 23.35 -69.98 12.73
N GLU A 348 23.74 -70.52 11.57
CA GLU A 348 24.03 -69.74 10.37
C GLU A 348 22.79 -68.97 9.89
N ARG A 349 21.61 -69.61 9.92
CA ARG A 349 20.31 -68.97 9.59
C ARG A 349 19.90 -67.88 10.59
N TYR A 350 20.20 -68.08 11.87
CA TYR A 350 20.03 -67.05 12.90
C TYR A 350 20.90 -65.82 12.58
N GLN A 351 22.19 -66.01 12.28
CA GLN A 351 23.10 -64.92 11.92
C GLN A 351 22.71 -64.21 10.63
N LEU A 352 22.30 -64.96 9.60
CA LEU A 352 21.80 -64.42 8.34
C LEU A 352 20.60 -63.49 8.53
N THR A 353 19.77 -63.73 9.55
CA THR A 353 18.62 -62.89 9.87
C THR A 353 19.04 -61.48 10.32
N PHE A 354 20.11 -61.37 11.12
CA PHE A 354 20.65 -60.06 11.54
C PHE A 354 21.40 -59.36 10.42
N ILE A 355 22.13 -60.12 9.58
CA ILE A 355 22.80 -59.58 8.40
C ILE A 355 21.75 -58.97 7.46
N TYR A 356 20.65 -59.67 7.19
CA TYR A 356 19.54 -59.14 6.40
C TYR A 356 18.95 -57.85 6.99
N LEU A 357 18.74 -57.80 8.30
CA LEU A 357 18.22 -56.61 8.98
C LEU A 357 19.20 -55.43 8.89
N SER A 358 20.51 -55.68 8.99
CA SER A 358 21.54 -54.65 8.83
C SER A 358 21.60 -54.10 7.41
N LEU A 359 21.47 -54.98 6.41
CA LEU A 359 21.47 -54.60 5.00
C LEU A 359 20.20 -53.85 4.58
N LEU A 360 19.04 -54.19 5.18
CA LEU A 360 17.81 -53.40 5.02
C LEU A 360 17.95 -51.97 5.56
N LYS A 361 18.71 -51.78 6.64
CA LYS A 361 18.96 -50.45 7.24
C LYS A 361 19.88 -49.60 6.37
N GLU A 362 20.82 -50.21 5.65
CA GLU A 362 21.78 -49.53 4.78
C GLU A 362 21.30 -49.42 3.32
N GLU A 363 20.00 -49.67 3.06
CA GLU A 363 19.36 -49.68 1.72
C GLU A 363 20.06 -50.59 0.68
N GLY A 364 20.84 -51.57 1.14
CA GLY A 364 21.79 -52.30 0.28
C GLY A 364 21.25 -53.56 -0.41
N ILE A 365 19.94 -53.80 -0.44
CA ILE A 365 19.35 -55.05 -0.96
C ILE A 365 18.28 -54.79 -2.01
N THR A 366 18.50 -55.33 -3.21
CA THR A 366 17.50 -55.41 -4.29
C THR A 366 16.43 -56.48 -3.98
N ASP A 367 15.26 -56.39 -4.60
CA ASP A 367 14.18 -57.37 -4.41
C ASP A 367 14.58 -58.82 -4.78
N SER A 368 15.54 -58.98 -5.71
CA SER A 368 16.09 -60.29 -6.07
C SER A 368 16.95 -60.86 -4.93
N GLU A 369 17.82 -60.05 -4.35
CA GLU A 369 18.67 -60.44 -3.21
C GLU A 369 17.84 -60.72 -1.97
N ARG A 370 16.77 -59.94 -1.75
CA ARG A 370 15.79 -60.17 -0.68
C ARG A 370 15.19 -61.57 -0.76
N ASN A 371 14.74 -61.98 -1.95
CA ASN A 371 14.14 -63.30 -2.13
C ASN A 371 15.16 -64.42 -1.87
N ILE A 372 16.42 -64.25 -2.28
CA ILE A 372 17.49 -65.22 -2.03
C ILE A 372 17.77 -65.38 -0.53
N VAL A 373 17.85 -64.27 0.20
CA VAL A 373 18.12 -64.29 1.65
C VAL A 373 16.95 -64.90 2.42
N LEU A 374 15.70 -64.52 2.09
CA LEU A 374 14.51 -65.12 2.70
C LEU A 374 14.43 -66.62 2.40
N GLN A 375 14.68 -67.03 1.15
CA GLN A 375 14.71 -68.43 0.79
C GLN A 375 15.77 -69.22 1.57
N SER A 376 16.94 -68.61 1.81
CA SER A 376 18.02 -69.22 2.60
C SER A 376 17.60 -69.40 4.06
N ILE A 377 16.96 -68.39 4.68
CA ILE A 377 16.48 -68.45 6.07
C ILE A 377 15.34 -69.46 6.24
N PHE A 378 14.44 -69.59 5.25
CA PHE A 378 13.22 -70.41 5.35
C PHE A 378 13.31 -71.79 4.67
N SER A 379 14.44 -72.14 4.04
CA SER A 379 14.64 -73.46 3.41
C SER A 379 14.54 -74.61 4.43
N ARG A 380 14.39 -75.87 4.00
CA ARG A 380 14.52 -77.03 4.90
C ARG A 380 16.00 -77.36 5.12
N ALA A 381 16.36 -77.86 6.30
CA ALA A 381 17.71 -78.32 6.58
C ALA A 381 17.90 -79.77 6.09
N ASP A 382 18.91 -80.01 5.24
CA ASP A 382 19.24 -81.34 4.76
C ASP A 382 20.06 -82.10 5.80
N THR A 383 19.51 -83.21 6.29
CA THR A 383 20.25 -84.11 7.17
C THR A 383 20.95 -85.17 6.34
N GLY A 384 22.27 -85.32 6.52
CA GLY A 384 23.07 -86.32 5.81
C GLY A 384 22.72 -87.79 6.10
N LEU A 385 21.80 -88.04 7.04
CA LEU A 385 21.27 -89.35 7.42
C LEU A 385 20.12 -89.83 6.50
N LEU A 386 19.41 -88.91 5.84
CA LEU A 386 18.32 -89.21 4.91
C LEU A 386 18.76 -88.85 3.48
N LYS A 387 19.83 -89.48 2.98
CA LYS A 387 20.16 -89.38 1.55
C LYS A 387 19.22 -90.30 0.77
N GLY A 388 18.15 -89.75 0.20
CA GLY A 388 17.33 -90.49 -0.77
C GLY A 388 15.91 -90.01 -1.01
N ASP A 389 15.27 -89.34 -0.05
CA ASP A 389 13.88 -88.90 -0.25
C ASP A 389 13.84 -87.56 -0.97
N SER A 390 13.86 -87.63 -2.31
CA SER A 390 13.41 -86.55 -3.16
C SER A 390 11.91 -86.37 -2.94
N THR A 391 11.51 -85.36 -2.16
CA THR A 391 10.11 -84.93 -2.03
C THR A 391 10.05 -83.44 -1.78
N PRO A 392 8.99 -82.78 -2.28
CA PRO A 392 9.08 -81.74 -3.30
C PRO A 392 9.89 -80.53 -2.82
N ALA A 393 10.69 -79.98 -3.74
CA ALA A 393 11.19 -78.61 -3.63
C ALA A 393 10.04 -77.67 -3.28
N PHE A 394 10.34 -76.61 -2.52
CA PHE A 394 9.41 -75.51 -2.29
C PHE A 394 8.67 -75.16 -3.59
N PRO A 395 7.33 -75.00 -3.57
CA PRO A 395 6.62 -74.61 -4.78
C PRO A 395 7.25 -73.32 -5.30
N ASP A 396 7.47 -73.27 -6.62
CA ASP A 396 8.14 -72.18 -7.32
C ASP A 396 7.78 -70.82 -6.73
N THR A 397 8.80 -69.97 -6.63
CA THR A 397 8.87 -68.55 -6.20
C THR A 397 7.61 -67.68 -6.43
N SER A 398 6.69 -68.10 -7.29
CA SER A 398 5.33 -67.62 -7.47
C SER A 398 4.47 -67.52 -6.20
N ILE A 399 4.50 -68.47 -5.25
CA ILE A 399 3.56 -68.46 -4.10
C ILE A 399 3.98 -67.46 -3.02
N ILE A 400 5.28 -67.39 -2.71
CA ILE A 400 5.82 -66.37 -1.79
C ILE A 400 5.62 -64.97 -2.40
N GLY A 401 5.82 -64.82 -3.71
CA GLY A 401 5.50 -63.58 -4.43
C GLY A 401 4.01 -63.19 -4.40
N GLN A 402 3.10 -64.16 -4.38
CA GLN A 402 1.65 -63.91 -4.27
C GLN A 402 1.21 -63.51 -2.85
N ILE A 403 1.81 -64.12 -1.81
CA ILE A 403 1.54 -63.76 -0.40
C ILE A 403 2.08 -62.36 -0.08
N LEU A 404 3.26 -62.00 -0.61
CA LEU A 404 3.83 -60.67 -0.46
C LEU A 404 3.03 -59.59 -1.22
N LYS A 405 2.44 -59.93 -2.39
CA LYS A 405 1.53 -59.03 -3.15
C LYS A 405 0.17 -58.80 -2.49
N GLN A 406 -0.32 -59.72 -1.66
CA GLN A 406 -1.62 -59.58 -0.99
C GLN A 406 -1.58 -58.64 0.22
N GLN A 407 -0.39 -58.30 0.74
CA GLN A 407 -0.22 -57.38 1.88
C GLN A 407 0.22 -55.97 1.48
N SER A 408 0.43 -55.70 0.18
CA SER A 408 0.82 -54.39 -0.37
C SER A 408 -0.38 -53.61 -0.92
N LYS A 409 -1.57 -53.77 -0.34
CA LYS A 409 -2.80 -53.07 -0.77
C LYS A 409 -3.40 -52.27 0.36
#